data_AF-A0A1N6JQS4-F1
#
_entry.id   AF-A0A1N6JQS4-F1
#
_cell.length_a   1.000
_cell.length_b   1.000
_cell.length_c   1.000
_cell.angle_alpha   90.00
_cell.angle_beta   90.00
_cell.angle_gamma   90.00
#
_symmetry.space_group_name_H-M   'P 1'
#
loop_
_entity.id
_entity.type
_entity.pdbx_description
1 polymer ?
#
loop_
_entity_poly.entity_id
_entity_poly.type
_entity_poly.pdbx_seq_one_letter_code
_entity_poly.pdbx_strand_id
1 'polypeptide(L)'
;MFQVLALYLVLSLMLLLGAAAMERSAILAKRMGPNGRALLLALAISAAGALLVTAAAAFAWGWINMLHVLGGLILYHGIMGVFLVHGLQEVSARAFGHEPS
;
A
#
# COMPACT_ATOMS: atom_id res chain seq x y z
N MET A 1 -6.13 -18.69 -11.47
CA MET A 1 -5.06 -17.90 -10.81
C MET A 1 -5.10 -16.43 -11.17
N PHE A 2 -5.34 -16.05 -12.43
CA PHE A 2 -5.54 -14.63 -12.78
C PHE A 2 -6.63 -13.95 -11.93
N GLN A 3 -7.76 -14.63 -11.69
CA GLN A 3 -8.82 -14.09 -10.83
C GLN A 3 -8.37 -13.87 -9.38
N VAL A 4 -7.52 -14.77 -8.85
CA VAL A 4 -6.98 -14.66 -7.48
C VAL A 4 -6.02 -13.48 -7.40
N LEU A 5 -5.14 -13.32 -8.39
CA LEU A 5 -4.23 -12.17 -8.47
C LEU A 5 -5.00 -10.85 -8.62
N ALA A 6 -6.01 -10.82 -9.49
CA ALA A 6 -6.85 -9.63 -9.68
C ALA A 6 -7.60 -9.26 -8.40
N LEU A 7 -8.23 -10.25 -7.74
CA LEU A 7 -8.92 -10.04 -6.47
C LEU A 7 -7.95 -9.52 -5.41
N TYR A 8 -6.77 -10.12 -5.30
CA TYR A 8 -5.72 -9.67 -4.40
C TYR A 8 -5.33 -8.22 -4.67
N LEU A 9 -5.08 -7.83 -5.92
CA LEU A 9 -4.69 -6.47 -6.28
C LEU A 9 -5.79 -5.46 -5.91
N VAL A 10 -7.07 -5.79 -6.16
CA VAL A 10 -8.19 -4.94 -5.77
C VAL A 10 -8.28 -4.79 -4.25
N LEU A 11 -8.22 -5.89 -3.50
CA LEU A 11 -8.29 -5.85 -2.04
C LEU A 11 -7.09 -5.12 -1.43
N SER A 12 -5.89 -5.36 -1.96
CA SER A 12 -4.67 -4.65 -1.59
C SER A 12 -4.82 -3.15 -1.83
N LEU A 13 -5.31 -2.75 -3.00
CA LEU A 13 -5.52 -1.35 -3.32
C LEU A 13 -6.55 -0.71 -2.37
N MET A 14 -7.67 -1.38 -2.10
CA MET A 14 -8.68 -0.90 -1.15
C MET A 14 -8.10 -0.73 0.26
N LEU A 15 -7.29 -1.69 0.72
CA LEU A 15 -6.63 -1.63 2.02
C LEU A 15 -5.66 -0.43 2.11
N LEU A 16 -4.82 -0.25 1.09
CA LEU A 16 -3.83 0.82 1.03
C LEU A 16 -4.48 2.20 0.93
N LEU A 17 -5.48 2.36 0.06
CA LEU A 17 -6.23 3.61 -0.08
C LEU A 17 -7.06 3.91 1.18
N GLY A 18 -7.63 2.89 1.81
CA GLY A 18 -8.34 3.03 3.08
C GLY A 18 -7.43 3.56 4.19
N ALA A 19 -6.23 2.97 4.34
CA ALA A 19 -5.25 3.44 5.31
C ALA A 19 -4.77 4.87 5.01
N ALA A 20 -4.50 5.19 3.73
CA ALA A 20 -4.13 6.53 3.33
C ALA A 20 -5.24 7.56 3.59
N ALA A 21 -6.50 7.20 3.36
CA ALA A 21 -7.65 8.05 3.66
C ALA A 21 -7.80 8.30 5.17
N MET A 22 -7.57 7.27 6.00
CA MET A 22 -7.57 7.42 7.46
C MET A 22 -6.48 8.39 7.93
N GLU A 23 -5.24 8.20 7.49
CA GLU A 23 -4.11 9.11 7.81
C GLU A 23 -4.41 10.54 7.36
N ARG A 24 -4.86 10.71 6.11
CA ARG A 24 -5.25 12.01 5.56
C ARG A 24 -6.33 12.68 6.41
N SER A 25 -7.36 11.94 6.82
CA SER A 25 -8.44 12.48 7.65
C SER A 25 -7.96 12.92 9.03
N ALA A 26 -7.04 12.16 9.64
CA ALA A 26 -6.47 12.49 10.95
C ALA A 26 -5.56 13.74 10.90
N ILE A 27 -4.77 13.86 9.82
CA ILE A 27 -3.93 15.04 9.54
C ILE A 27 -4.78 16.29 9.36
N LEU A 28 -5.82 16.22 8.51
CA LEU A 28 -6.71 17.37 8.25
C LEU A 28 -7.50 17.78 9.50
N ALA A 29 -7.87 16.81 10.34
CA ALA A 29 -8.52 17.08 11.62
C ALA A 29 -7.55 17.58 12.72
N LYS A 30 -6.25 17.73 12.41
CA LYS A 30 -5.17 18.06 13.35
C LYS A 30 -5.14 17.16 14.61
N ARG A 31 -5.68 15.95 14.52
CA ARG A 31 -5.78 15.00 15.64
C ARG A 31 -4.50 14.24 15.89
N MET A 32 -3.73 13.99 14.82
CA MET A 32 -2.43 13.34 14.88
C MET A 32 -1.49 14.02 13.89
N GLY A 33 -0.22 14.16 14.29
CA GLY A 33 0.84 14.48 13.34
C GLY A 33 1.08 13.34 12.36
N PRO A 34 1.79 13.59 11.25
CA PRO A 34 2.08 12.58 10.24
C PRO A 34 2.97 11.47 10.80
N ASN A 35 2.36 10.36 11.25
CA ASN A 35 3.10 9.20 11.78
C ASN A 35 3.16 8.03 10.79
N GLY A 36 2.26 7.98 9.80
CA GLY A 36 2.23 6.97 8.74
C GLY A 36 2.03 5.53 9.22
N ARG A 37 1.62 5.31 10.48
CA ARG A 37 1.56 3.98 11.09
C ARG A 37 0.47 3.12 10.45
N ALA A 38 -0.68 3.69 10.12
CA ALA A 38 -1.75 2.95 9.46
C ALA A 38 -1.32 2.53 8.04
N LEU A 39 -0.59 3.40 7.33
CA LEU A 39 -0.05 3.10 6.01
C LEU A 39 0.99 1.97 6.07
N LEU A 40 1.94 2.05 7.01
CA LEU A 40 2.96 1.01 7.20
C LEU A 40 2.34 -0.34 7.54
N LEU A 41 1.34 -0.36 8.42
CA LEU A 41 0.62 -1.58 8.80
C LEU A 41 -0.13 -2.17 7.60
N ALA A 42 -0.83 -1.33 6.84
CA ALA A 42 -1.53 -1.75 5.63
C ALA A 42 -0.57 -2.31 4.57
N LEU A 43 0.59 -1.69 4.37
CA LEU A 43 1.62 -2.16 3.45
C LEU A 43 2.19 -3.51 3.90
N ALA A 44 2.45 -3.69 5.20
CA ALA A 44 2.94 -4.95 5.75
C ALA A 44 1.92 -6.09 5.60
N ILE A 45 0.64 -5.84 5.92
CA ILE A 45 -0.45 -6.82 5.75
C ILE A 45 -0.62 -7.17 4.27
N SER A 46 -0.60 -6.18 3.39
CA SER A 46 -0.66 -6.38 1.94
C SER A 46 0.50 -7.22 1.45
N ALA A 47 1.74 -6.88 1.83
CA ALA A 47 2.93 -7.63 1.44
C ALA A 47 2.89 -9.09 1.91
N ALA A 48 2.39 -9.35 3.12
CA ALA A 48 2.18 -10.72 3.61
C ALA A 48 1.17 -11.49 2.74
N GLY A 49 0.06 -10.85 2.36
CA GLY A 49 -0.89 -11.41 1.39
C GLY A 49 -0.27 -11.68 0.02
N ALA A 50 0.62 -10.80 -0.44
CA ALA A 50 1.36 -10.96 -1.69
C ALA A 50 2.22 -12.23 -1.71
N LEU A 51 2.84 -12.57 -0.57
CA LEU A 51 3.62 -13.80 -0.41
C LEU A 51 2.73 -15.04 -0.52
N LEU A 52 1.51 -15.01 0.04
CA LEU A 52 0.54 -16.10 -0.11
C LEU A 52 0.12 -16.29 -1.57
N VAL A 53 -0.15 -15.20 -2.29
CA VAL A 53 -0.48 -15.25 -3.72
C VAL A 53 0.70 -15.77 -4.55
N THR A 54 1.91 -15.35 -4.21
CA THR A 54 3.14 -15.85 -4.85
C THR A 54 3.30 -17.35 -4.64
N ALA A 55 3.14 -17.83 -3.41
CA ALA A 55 3.18 -19.26 -3.11
C ALA A 55 2.11 -20.03 -3.91
N ALA A 56 0.87 -19.53 -3.95
CA ALA A 56 -0.21 -20.13 -4.74
C ALA A 56 0.10 -20.17 -6.25
N ALA A 57 0.79 -19.15 -6.78
CA ALA A 57 1.24 -19.12 -8.17
C ALA A 57 2.30 -20.20 -8.45
N ALA A 58 3.23 -20.47 -7.53
CA ALA A 58 4.20 -21.55 -7.67
C ALA A 58 3.51 -22.91 -7.83
N PHE A 59 2.50 -23.17 -6.99
CA PHE A 59 1.74 -24.43 -7.03
C PHE A 59 0.89 -24.57 -8.30
N ALA A 60 0.23 -23.50 -8.75
CA ALA A 60 -0.74 -23.58 -9.83
C ALA A 60 -0.15 -23.40 -11.24
N TRP A 61 0.91 -22.59 -11.38
CA TRP A 61 1.48 -22.18 -12.68
C TRP A 61 2.98 -22.44 -12.81
N GLY A 62 3.61 -23.01 -11.78
CA GLY A 62 5.02 -23.33 -11.77
C GLY A 62 5.93 -22.14 -11.46
N TRP A 63 7.22 -22.43 -11.36
CA TRP A 63 8.22 -21.56 -10.74
C TRP A 63 8.54 -20.33 -11.58
N ILE A 64 8.55 -20.45 -12.91
CA ILE A 64 8.81 -19.31 -13.82
C ILE A 64 7.69 -18.27 -13.69
N ASN A 65 6.43 -18.70 -13.72
CA ASN A 65 5.30 -17.80 -13.56
C ASN A 65 5.25 -17.19 -12.15
N MET A 66 5.60 -17.97 -11.13
CA MET A 66 5.77 -17.45 -9.77
C MET A 66 6.80 -16.32 -9.71
N LEU A 67 7.93 -16.41 -10.41
CA LEU A 67 8.94 -15.34 -10.41
C LEU A 67 8.40 -14.04 -11.02
N HIS A 68 7.60 -14.14 -12.08
CA HIS A 68 6.93 -12.97 -12.67
C HIS A 68 5.89 -12.37 -11.73
N VAL A 69 5.10 -13.21 -11.06
CA VAL A 69 4.13 -12.76 -10.05
C VAL A 69 4.85 -12.08 -8.88
N LEU A 70 5.92 -12.68 -8.35
CA LEU A 70 6.72 -12.11 -7.27
C LEU A 70 7.32 -10.77 -7.69
N GLY A 71 7.99 -10.72 -8.85
CA GLY A 71 8.58 -9.49 -9.37
C GLY A 71 7.54 -8.38 -9.57
N GLY A 72 6.39 -8.72 -10.16
CA GLY A 72 5.28 -7.78 -10.34
C GLY A 72 4.70 -7.28 -9.01
N LEU A 73 4.55 -8.16 -8.02
CA LEU A 73 4.06 -7.80 -6.68
C LEU A 73 5.06 -6.94 -5.91
N ILE A 74 6.37 -7.20 -6.02
CA ILE A 74 7.41 -6.34 -5.44
C ILE A 74 7.32 -4.94 -6.05
N LEU A 75 7.28 -4.84 -7.38
CA LEU A 75 7.18 -3.55 -8.08
C LEU A 75 5.91 -2.82 -7.68
N TYR A 76 4.77 -3.52 -7.64
CA TYR A 76 3.49 -2.95 -7.22
C TYR A 76 3.57 -2.33 -5.81
N HIS A 77 4.09 -3.06 -4.80
CA HIS A 77 4.17 -2.51 -3.44
C HIS A 77 5.20 -1.39 -3.32
N GLY A 78 6.34 -1.50 -4.02
CA GLY A 78 7.36 -0.46 -4.03
C GLY A 78 6.81 0.85 -4.60
N ILE A 79 6.17 0.78 -5.76
CA ILE A 79 5.55 1.94 -6.42
C ILE A 79 4.43 2.52 -5.55
N MET A 80 3.50 1.69 -5.07
CA MET A 80 2.38 2.15 -4.23
C MET A 80 2.87 2.78 -2.92
N GLY A 81 3.86 2.17 -2.27
CA GLY A 81 4.46 2.71 -1.05
C GLY A 81 5.01 4.12 -1.25
N VAL A 82 5.78 4.32 -2.32
CA VAL A 82 6.34 5.65 -2.66
C VAL A 82 5.23 6.66 -2.92
N PHE A 83 4.24 6.34 -3.77
CA PHE A 83 3.16 7.26 -4.12
C PHE A 83 2.33 7.67 -2.90
N LEU A 84 1.98 6.72 -2.03
CA LEU A 84 1.16 6.99 -0.85
C LEU A 84 1.91 7.83 0.19
N VAL A 85 3.20 7.56 0.41
CA VAL A 85 4.03 8.35 1.32
C VAL A 85 4.18 9.78 0.81
N HIS A 86 4.51 9.97 -0.47
CA HIS A 86 4.61 11.31 -1.06
C HIS A 86 3.28 12.07 -0.99
N GLY A 87 2.16 11.42 -1.28
CA GLY A 87 0.83 12.04 -1.17
C GLY A 87 0.51 12.50 0.26
N LEU A 88 0.87 11.70 1.28
CA LEU A 88 0.68 12.10 2.68
C LEU A 88 1.63 13.24 3.10
N GLN A 89 2.88 13.22 2.63
CA GLN A 89 3.84 14.30 2.89
C GLN A 89 3.36 15.64 2.31
N GLU A 90 2.84 15.63 1.08
CA GLU A 90 2.28 16.83 0.45
C GLU A 90 1.07 17.37 1.22
N VAL A 91 0.15 16.50 1.63
CA VAL A 91 -1.01 16.89 2.46
C VAL A 91 -0.55 17.47 3.80
N SER A 92 0.45 16.86 4.43
CA SER A 92 0.99 17.32 5.72
C SER A 92 1.64 18.69 5.59
N ALA A 93 2.46 18.89 4.55
CA ALA A 93 3.10 20.17 4.28
C ALA A 93 2.08 21.29 4.05
N ARG A 94 0.96 21.01 3.37
CA ARG A 94 -0.12 21.98 3.18
C ARG A 94 -0.88 22.28 4.47
N ALA A 95 -1.11 21.27 5.30
CA ALA A 95 -1.87 21.42 6.55
C ALA A 95 -1.10 22.15 7.66
N PHE A 96 0.23 21.99 7.70
CA PHE A 96 1.09 22.53 8.76
C PHE A 96 2.10 23.59 8.29
N GLY A 97 2.38 23.71 6.99
CA GLY A 97 3.35 24.66 6.43
C GLY A 97 2.83 26.08 6.19
N HIS A 98 1.61 26.40 6.63
CA HIS A 98 0.96 27.72 6.49
C HIS A 98 0.69 28.40 7.85
N GLU A 99 1.43 28.08 8.91
CA GLU A 99 1.36 28.86 10.16
C GLU A 99 2.25 30.12 10.02
N PRO A 100 1.68 31.34 9.90
CA PRO A 100 2.47 32.54 10.10
C PRO A 100 2.86 32.60 11.59
N SER A 101 4.17 32.59 11.83
CA SER A 101 4.80 32.87 13.13
C SER A 101 4.54 34.30 13.58
#